data_AF-A0A2N1U414-F1
#
_entry.id   AF-A0A2N1U414-F1
#
_cell.length_a   1.000
_cell.length_b   1.000
_cell.length_c   1.000
_cell.angle_alpha   90.00
_cell.angle_beta   90.00
_cell.angle_gamma   90.00
#
_symmetry.space_group_name_H-M   'P 1'
#
loop_
_entity.id
_entity.type
_entity.pdbx_description
1 polymer ?
#
loop_
_entity_poly.entity_id
_entity_poly.type
_entity_poly.pdbx_seq_one_letter_code
_entity_poly.pdbx_strand_id
1 'polypeptide(L)'
;MSEIFCEYPYLGFNYAVKKTTGLNLEELYQSWKDSLKEKYQLQVQKILSQKNLTPSQQLTKYHYWVDYPRWLSTPEGYKIAVRVSTPHSYPFIQIIDPLSPSLPLTPRSIKNEPLIRRTYGRDSSFSLSADGSKIIYAKLDDYAQFYKFYDLYLFDLKTEKETRLSEGLRARDPSWSPDPENPQIVAVINQSGTNNLALINLPSPNSSINENQPTYTLIT
;
A
#
# COMPACT_ATOMS: atom_id res chain seq x y z
N MET A 1 -17.35 18.05 -36.43
CA MET A 1 -16.00 18.61 -36.69
C MET A 1 -16.18 20.04 -37.14
N SER A 2 -15.34 20.98 -36.72
CA SER A 2 -15.44 22.40 -37.12
C SER A 2 -15.17 22.54 -38.63
N GLU A 3 -15.97 23.33 -39.36
CA GLU A 3 -15.84 23.54 -40.82
C GLU A 3 -14.41 23.93 -41.23
N ILE A 4 -13.73 24.73 -40.42
CA ILE A 4 -12.36 25.22 -40.66
C ILE A 4 -11.33 24.07 -40.66
N PHE A 5 -11.55 23.04 -39.84
CA PHE A 5 -10.64 21.88 -39.77
C PHE A 5 -10.76 21.01 -41.04
N CYS A 6 -11.96 20.98 -41.63
CA CYS A 6 -12.22 20.24 -42.86
C CYS A 6 -11.76 21.01 -44.12
N GLU A 7 -11.81 22.35 -44.10
CA GLU A 7 -11.47 23.21 -45.23
C GLU A 7 -9.95 23.38 -45.42
N TYR A 8 -9.17 23.29 -44.33
CA TYR A 8 -7.71 23.41 -44.35
C TYR A 8 -7.02 22.39 -43.43
N PRO A 9 -6.97 21.11 -43.81
CA PRO A 9 -6.43 20.03 -42.97
C PRO A 9 -4.94 20.23 -42.60
N TYR A 10 -4.22 21.10 -43.31
CA TYR A 10 -2.81 21.44 -43.08
C TYR A 10 -2.59 22.45 -41.95
N LEU A 11 -3.62 23.22 -41.55
CA LEU A 11 -3.47 24.27 -40.55
C LEU A 11 -3.42 23.72 -39.12
N GLY A 12 -3.90 22.49 -38.90
CA GLY A 12 -3.69 21.72 -37.68
C GLY A 12 -4.32 22.34 -36.41
N PHE A 13 -4.16 21.65 -35.28
CA PHE A 13 -4.73 22.07 -34.00
C PHE A 13 -4.23 23.45 -33.53
N ASN A 14 -2.95 23.77 -33.79
CA ASN A 14 -2.36 25.04 -33.38
C ASN A 14 -3.03 26.26 -34.02
N TYR A 15 -3.37 26.17 -35.31
CA TYR A 15 -4.07 27.25 -35.99
C TYR A 15 -5.49 27.42 -35.49
N ALA A 16 -6.23 26.32 -35.26
CA ALA A 16 -7.59 26.38 -34.74
C ALA A 16 -7.64 27.06 -33.37
N VAL A 17 -6.68 26.75 -32.48
CA VAL A 17 -6.54 27.41 -31.18
C VAL A 17 -6.21 28.89 -31.37
N LYS A 18 -5.18 29.23 -32.16
CA LYS A 18 -4.80 30.63 -32.42
C LYS A 18 -5.92 31.47 -33.01
N LYS A 19 -6.72 30.90 -33.92
CA LYS A 19 -7.87 31.58 -34.52
C LYS A 19 -8.98 31.87 -33.50
N THR A 20 -9.16 30.99 -32.52
CA THR A 20 -10.26 31.09 -31.54
C THR A 20 -9.87 31.91 -30.32
N THR A 21 -8.65 31.73 -29.81
CA THR A 21 -8.18 32.33 -28.55
C THR A 21 -7.21 33.49 -28.76
N GLY A 22 -6.70 33.68 -29.98
CA GLY A 22 -5.61 34.63 -30.28
C GLY A 22 -4.21 34.12 -29.93
N LEU A 23 -4.11 32.99 -29.20
CA LEU A 23 -2.84 32.42 -28.71
C LEU A 23 -2.51 31.12 -29.42
N ASN A 24 -1.24 30.90 -29.74
CA ASN A 24 -0.79 29.59 -30.17
C ASN A 24 -0.76 28.60 -28.98
N LEU A 25 -0.55 27.31 -29.25
CA LEU A 25 -0.59 26.26 -28.21
C LEU A 25 0.45 26.44 -27.12
N GLU A 26 1.66 26.89 -27.46
CA GLU A 26 2.73 27.11 -26.49
C GLU A 26 2.38 28.29 -25.57
N GLU A 27 1.90 29.39 -26.15
CA GLU A 27 1.42 30.57 -25.42
C GLU A 27 0.23 30.21 -24.51
N LEU A 28 -0.75 29.46 -25.03
CA LEU A 28 -1.92 29.02 -24.26
C LEU A 28 -1.51 28.10 -23.11
N TYR A 29 -0.61 27.14 -23.36
CA TYR A 29 -0.11 26.24 -22.33
C TYR A 29 0.70 26.98 -21.26
N GLN A 30 1.52 27.94 -21.66
CA GLN A 30 2.28 28.77 -20.73
C GLN A 30 1.35 29.64 -19.89
N SER A 31 0.38 30.33 -20.50
CA SER A 31 -0.65 31.11 -19.81
C SER A 31 -1.46 30.25 -18.84
N TRP A 32 -1.85 29.05 -19.24
CA TRP A 32 -2.53 28.10 -18.34
C TRP A 32 -1.66 27.72 -17.14
N LYS A 33 -0.38 27.36 -17.35
CA LYS A 33 0.56 27.07 -16.24
C LYS A 33 0.70 28.26 -15.30
N ASP A 34 0.81 29.47 -15.83
CA ASP A 34 0.98 30.68 -15.03
C ASP A 34 -0.30 31.02 -14.25
N SER A 35 -1.48 30.84 -14.85
CA SER A 35 -2.76 30.97 -14.14
C SER A 35 -2.91 29.96 -12.98
N LEU A 36 -2.40 28.73 -13.16
CA LEU A 36 -2.37 27.75 -12.08
C LEU A 36 -1.40 28.15 -10.98
N LYS A 37 -0.20 28.63 -11.33
CA LYS A 37 0.78 29.12 -10.34
C LYS A 37 0.17 30.25 -9.52
N GLU A 38 -0.42 31.25 -10.17
CA GLU A 38 -1.06 32.38 -9.50
C GLU A 38 -2.18 31.92 -8.57
N LYS A 39 -3.12 31.10 -9.08
CA LYS A 39 -4.22 30.54 -8.29
C LYS A 39 -3.71 29.81 -7.04
N TYR A 40 -2.72 28.92 -7.19
CA TYR A 40 -2.20 28.14 -6.07
C TYR A 40 -1.33 28.98 -5.13
N GLN A 41 -0.61 29.99 -5.62
CA GLN A 41 0.11 30.94 -4.77
C GLN A 41 -0.85 31.71 -3.87
N LEU A 42 -1.95 32.24 -4.41
CA LEU A 42 -2.99 32.91 -3.63
C LEU A 42 -3.62 31.96 -2.59
N GLN A 43 -3.87 30.70 -2.97
CA GLN A 43 -4.37 29.70 -2.04
C GLN A 43 -3.38 29.40 -0.91
N VAL A 44 -2.09 29.28 -1.21
CA VAL A 44 -1.04 29.08 -0.21
C VAL A 44 -0.96 30.28 0.73
N GLN A 45 -0.92 31.51 0.21
CA GLN A 45 -0.91 32.73 1.02
C GLN A 45 -2.11 32.80 1.95
N LYS A 46 -3.32 32.47 1.46
CA LYS A 46 -4.53 32.41 2.28
C LYS A 46 -4.40 31.40 3.42
N ILE A 47 -3.93 30.18 3.14
CA ILE A 47 -3.74 29.15 4.17
C ILE A 47 -2.73 29.61 5.24
N LEU A 48 -1.59 30.14 4.79
CA LEU A 48 -0.52 30.62 5.68
C LEU A 48 -0.94 31.83 6.53
N SER A 49 -1.85 32.66 6.04
CA SER A 49 -2.39 33.79 6.81
C SER A 49 -3.35 33.36 7.93
N GLN A 50 -3.95 32.17 7.83
CA GLN A 50 -4.99 31.69 8.74
C GLN A 50 -4.44 30.73 9.81
N LYS A 51 -3.45 29.90 9.46
CA LYS A 51 -2.85 28.95 10.40
C LYS A 51 -1.41 28.65 10.06
N ASN A 52 -0.66 28.27 11.10
CA ASN A 52 0.63 27.62 10.92
C ASN A 52 0.40 26.19 10.39
N LEU A 53 1.20 25.79 9.40
CA LEU A 53 1.20 24.42 8.91
C LEU A 53 1.91 23.52 9.93
N THR A 54 1.31 22.37 10.20
CA THR A 54 2.01 21.30 10.92
C THR A 54 3.18 20.82 10.05
N PRO A 55 4.42 20.89 10.52
CA PRO A 55 5.56 20.38 9.77
C PRO A 55 5.38 18.90 9.47
N SER A 56 5.65 18.49 8.23
CA SER A 56 5.64 17.09 7.82
C SER A 56 7.04 16.67 7.41
N GLN A 57 7.46 15.48 7.82
CA GLN A 57 8.73 14.88 7.41
C GLN A 57 8.47 13.78 6.40
N GLN A 58 9.21 13.80 5.30
CA GLN A 58 9.21 12.69 4.34
C GLN A 58 10.02 11.52 4.93
N LEU A 59 9.38 10.35 5.06
CA LEU A 59 10.02 9.15 5.60
C LEU A 59 10.72 8.31 4.53
N THR A 60 10.23 8.34 3.29
CA THR A 60 10.75 7.51 2.20
C THR A 60 10.84 8.30 0.90
N LYS A 61 11.81 7.93 0.06
CA LYS A 61 12.06 8.48 -1.26
C LYS A 61 12.32 7.34 -2.25
N TYR A 62 11.43 6.37 -2.28
CA TYR A 62 11.48 5.25 -3.22
C TYR A 62 11.01 5.60 -4.64
N HIS A 63 10.32 6.74 -4.79
CA HIS A 63 9.72 7.19 -6.07
C HIS A 63 8.73 6.16 -6.67
N TYR A 64 8.10 5.37 -5.80
CA TYR A 64 7.09 4.38 -6.16
C TYR A 64 6.10 4.20 -4.99
N TRP A 65 5.39 3.08 -4.97
CA TRP A 65 4.31 2.79 -4.03
C TRP A 65 4.86 2.42 -2.66
N VAL A 66 4.48 3.23 -1.66
CA VAL A 66 4.66 2.96 -0.23
C VAL A 66 3.30 3.16 0.42
N ASP A 67 2.74 2.10 0.97
CA ASP A 67 1.35 2.08 1.42
C ASP A 67 1.17 1.17 2.65
N TYR A 68 -0.08 1.05 3.10
CA TYR A 68 -0.48 0.31 4.30
C TYR A 68 0.34 0.65 5.56
N PRO A 69 0.44 1.94 5.97
CA PRO A 69 1.15 2.28 7.20
C PRO A 69 0.44 1.68 8.42
N ARG A 70 1.23 1.07 9.30
CA ARG A 70 0.80 0.55 10.60
C ARG A 70 1.78 0.98 11.67
N TRP A 71 1.27 1.61 12.73
CA TRP A 71 2.06 1.91 13.91
C TRP A 71 2.37 0.63 14.69
N LEU A 72 3.62 0.51 15.12
CA LEU A 72 4.12 -0.57 15.93
C LEU A 72 4.71 0.04 17.21
N SER A 73 4.30 -0.44 18.38
CA SER A 73 4.95 -0.10 19.64
C SER A 73 6.11 -1.07 19.87
N THR A 74 7.34 -0.56 19.97
CA THR A 74 8.51 -1.37 20.37
C THR A 74 9.10 -0.84 21.67
N PRO A 75 9.95 -1.61 22.38
CA PRO A 75 10.62 -1.12 23.58
C PRO A 75 11.46 0.15 23.36
N GLU A 76 11.92 0.37 22.12
CA GLU A 76 12.73 1.54 21.73
C GLU A 76 11.89 2.75 21.30
N GLY A 77 10.56 2.60 21.17
CA GLY A 77 9.64 3.65 20.75
C GLY A 77 8.67 3.22 19.66
N TYR A 78 7.93 4.18 19.11
CA TYR A 78 7.00 3.93 18.03
C TYR A 78 7.71 3.84 16.68
N LYS A 79 7.45 2.76 15.95
CA LYS A 79 7.91 2.55 14.57
C LYS A 79 6.73 2.44 13.63
N ILE A 80 6.98 2.52 12.34
CA ILE A 80 5.95 2.41 11.30
C ILE A 80 6.31 1.25 10.38
N ALA A 81 5.48 0.21 10.37
CA ALA A 81 5.53 -0.80 9.34
C ALA A 81 4.85 -0.27 8.08
N VAL A 82 5.48 -0.44 6.92
CA VAL A 82 4.96 -0.06 5.61
C VAL A 82 5.19 -1.18 4.62
N ARG A 83 4.33 -1.26 3.61
CA ARG A 83 4.59 -2.06 2.43
C ARG A 83 5.26 -1.19 1.38
N VAL A 84 6.31 -1.72 0.77
CA VAL A 84 7.09 -1.04 -0.26
C VAL A 84 7.07 -1.89 -1.52
N SER A 85 6.71 -1.27 -2.64
CA SER A 85 6.92 -1.82 -3.97
C SER A 85 7.90 -0.91 -4.71
N THR A 86 8.81 -1.50 -5.49
CA THR A 86 9.67 -0.72 -6.40
C THR A 86 9.83 -1.49 -7.72
N PRO A 87 10.19 -0.82 -8.83
CA PRO A 87 10.46 -1.51 -10.10
C PRO A 87 11.66 -2.46 -10.07
N HIS A 88 12.55 -2.33 -9.07
CA HIS A 88 13.84 -3.02 -9.02
C HIS A 88 13.92 -4.09 -7.92
N SER A 89 12.84 -4.27 -7.15
CA SER A 89 12.76 -5.26 -6.07
C SER A 89 11.37 -5.89 -6.03
N TYR A 90 11.29 -7.15 -5.63
CA TYR A 90 10.02 -7.72 -5.22
C TYR A 90 9.38 -6.88 -4.10
N PRO A 91 8.04 -6.78 -4.01
CA PRO A 91 7.38 -6.13 -2.89
C PRO A 91 7.83 -6.71 -1.54
N PHE A 92 7.91 -5.86 -0.53
CA PHE A 92 8.34 -6.23 0.82
C PHE A 92 7.63 -5.39 1.88
N ILE A 93 7.68 -5.86 3.13
CA ILE A 93 7.28 -5.08 4.31
C ILE A 93 8.55 -4.64 5.04
N GLN A 94 8.60 -3.36 5.42
CA GLN A 94 9.71 -2.74 6.11
C GLN A 94 9.20 -1.97 7.33
N ILE A 95 10.01 -1.94 8.39
CA ILE A 95 9.77 -1.12 9.57
C ILE A 95 10.67 0.12 9.48
N ILE A 96 10.07 1.29 9.66
CA ILE A 96 10.72 2.59 9.62
C ILE A 96 10.68 3.18 11.03
N ASP A 97 11.83 3.58 11.54
CA ASP A 97 11.90 4.50 12.68
C ASP A 97 11.68 5.93 12.17
N PRO A 98 10.54 6.58 12.52
CA PRO A 98 10.22 7.92 12.03
C PRO A 98 11.14 9.02 12.57
N LEU A 99 11.93 8.74 13.61
CA LEU A 99 12.88 9.68 14.22
C LEU A 99 14.33 9.43 13.78
N SER A 100 14.56 8.45 12.89
CA SER A 100 15.91 8.10 12.46
C SER A 100 16.58 9.26 11.69
N PRO A 101 17.87 9.57 11.97
CA PRO A 101 18.61 10.58 11.23
C PRO A 101 18.95 10.15 9.79
N SER A 102 18.75 8.87 9.42
CA SER A 102 19.01 8.36 8.07
C SER A 102 17.86 8.56 7.07
N LEU A 103 16.79 9.24 7.48
CA LEU A 103 15.63 9.54 6.63
C LEU A 103 15.91 10.65 5.59
N PRO A 104 15.22 10.65 4.44
CA PRO A 104 14.28 9.64 3.98
C PRO A 104 14.98 8.38 3.44
N LEU A 105 14.40 7.20 3.68
CA LEU A 105 14.92 5.95 3.15
C LEU A 105 14.84 5.93 1.62
N THR A 106 15.88 5.42 0.95
CA THR A 106 16.00 5.40 -0.51
C THR A 106 16.09 3.96 -1.03
N PRO A 107 15.92 3.71 -2.35
CA PRO A 107 16.10 2.37 -2.90
C PRO A 107 17.49 1.76 -2.61
N ARG A 108 18.51 2.60 -2.40
CA ARG A 108 19.86 2.14 -2.01
C ARG A 108 19.92 1.65 -0.56
N SER A 109 19.06 2.17 0.31
CA SER A 109 18.91 1.74 1.71
C SER A 109 18.31 0.33 1.84
N ILE A 110 17.65 -0.19 0.79
CA ILE A 110 16.96 -1.50 0.79
C ILE A 110 17.91 -2.67 1.05
N LYS A 111 19.22 -2.54 0.81
CA LYS A 111 20.14 -3.68 0.99
C LYS A 111 20.21 -4.23 2.42
N ASN A 112 19.80 -3.45 3.43
CA ASN A 112 20.01 -3.81 4.83
C ASN A 112 18.72 -4.00 5.67
N GLU A 113 17.51 -3.79 5.11
CA GLU A 113 16.31 -3.56 5.95
C GLU A 113 14.95 -4.19 5.54
N PRO A 114 14.79 -5.09 4.54
CA PRO A 114 13.49 -5.71 4.30
C PRO A 114 13.31 -6.86 5.29
N LEU A 115 12.39 -6.67 6.23
CA LEU A 115 12.02 -7.64 7.25
C LEU A 115 11.28 -8.84 6.64
N ILE A 116 10.29 -8.57 5.78
CA ILE A 116 9.53 -9.60 5.07
C ILE A 116 9.70 -9.38 3.58
N ARG A 117 10.42 -10.30 2.92
CA ARG A 117 10.72 -10.22 1.50
C ARG A 117 9.65 -10.94 0.68
N ARG A 118 9.45 -10.50 -0.57
CA ARG A 118 8.61 -11.18 -1.55
C ARG A 118 7.15 -11.33 -1.11
N THR A 119 6.56 -10.23 -0.60
CA THR A 119 5.13 -10.12 -0.30
C THR A 119 4.32 -9.95 -1.58
N TYR A 120 4.43 -10.96 -2.47
CA TYR A 120 3.86 -10.93 -3.82
C TYR A 120 2.38 -10.58 -3.82
N GLY A 121 1.99 -9.84 -4.87
CA GLY A 121 0.64 -9.35 -5.06
C GLY A 121 0.52 -7.85 -4.85
N ARG A 122 -0.13 -7.15 -5.78
CA ARG A 122 -0.32 -5.69 -5.72
C ARG A 122 -1.19 -5.26 -4.54
N ASP A 123 -2.04 -6.17 -4.08
CA ASP A 123 -3.04 -5.94 -3.02
C ASP A 123 -2.73 -6.77 -1.77
N SER A 124 -1.47 -7.16 -1.56
CA SER A 124 -1.02 -7.79 -0.32
C SER A 124 -1.15 -6.83 0.86
N SER A 125 -2.22 -6.97 1.63
CA SER A 125 -2.47 -6.27 2.90
C SER A 125 -1.79 -6.99 4.06
N PHE A 126 -1.53 -6.28 5.17
CA PHE A 126 -1.04 -6.87 6.40
C PHE A 126 -1.64 -6.22 7.65
N SER A 127 -1.53 -6.93 8.78
CA SER A 127 -1.91 -6.46 10.11
C SER A 127 -0.92 -6.97 11.16
N LEU A 128 -0.87 -6.28 12.30
CA LEU A 128 0.04 -6.56 13.41
C LEU A 128 -0.74 -7.21 14.55
N SER A 129 -0.12 -8.12 15.28
CA SER A 129 -0.66 -8.60 16.56
C SER A 129 -0.74 -7.45 17.58
N ALA A 130 -1.61 -7.59 18.59
CA ALA A 130 -1.82 -6.56 19.62
C ALA A 130 -0.52 -6.17 20.36
N ASP A 131 0.37 -7.13 20.60
CA ASP A 131 1.69 -6.93 21.21
C ASP A 131 2.77 -6.45 20.23
N GLY A 132 2.44 -6.33 18.95
CA GLY A 132 3.38 -5.97 17.90
C GLY A 132 4.49 -7.01 17.66
N SER A 133 4.37 -8.25 18.15
CA SER A 133 5.41 -9.28 17.96
C SER A 133 5.29 -10.05 16.65
N LYS A 134 4.13 -9.98 15.98
CA LYS A 134 3.84 -10.76 14.77
C LYS A 134 3.16 -9.90 13.72
N ILE A 135 3.42 -10.25 12.46
CA ILE A 135 2.77 -9.69 11.28
C ILE A 135 2.00 -10.80 10.58
N ILE A 136 0.71 -10.61 10.36
CA ILE A 136 -0.06 -11.43 9.44
C ILE A 136 -0.24 -10.69 8.13
N TYR A 137 -0.05 -11.38 7.02
CA TYR A 137 -0.16 -10.76 5.70
C TYR A 137 -0.66 -11.73 4.64
N ALA A 138 -1.28 -11.20 3.60
CA ALA A 138 -1.70 -11.98 2.45
C ALA A 138 -0.59 -12.00 1.40
N LYS A 139 -0.26 -13.18 0.89
CA LYS A 139 0.80 -13.36 -0.12
C LYS A 139 0.25 -14.18 -1.29
N LEU A 140 0.48 -13.70 -2.50
CA LEU A 140 0.18 -14.48 -3.70
C LEU A 140 1.25 -15.55 -3.89
N ASP A 141 0.86 -16.82 -3.73
CA ASP A 141 1.77 -17.96 -3.87
C ASP A 141 1.15 -19.03 -4.78
N ASP A 142 1.98 -19.98 -5.21
CA ASP A 142 1.53 -21.09 -6.04
C ASP A 142 0.56 -22.00 -5.26
N TYR A 143 -0.51 -22.41 -5.93
CA TYR A 143 -1.50 -23.36 -5.43
C TYR A 143 -1.78 -24.41 -6.50
N ALA A 144 -1.65 -25.67 -6.11
CA ALA A 144 -1.66 -26.80 -7.04
C ALA A 144 -0.69 -26.55 -8.23
N GLN A 145 -1.02 -27.02 -9.43
CA GLN A 145 -0.08 -27.02 -10.55
C GLN A 145 -0.08 -25.71 -11.37
N PHE A 146 -1.21 -25.00 -11.45
CA PHE A 146 -1.39 -23.88 -12.41
C PHE A 146 -2.01 -22.64 -11.80
N TYR A 147 -2.37 -22.66 -10.53
CA TYR A 147 -3.08 -21.55 -9.89
C TYR A 147 -2.14 -20.76 -8.97
N LYS A 148 -2.43 -19.47 -8.82
CA LYS A 148 -1.83 -18.62 -7.80
C LYS A 148 -2.94 -18.05 -6.97
N PHE A 149 -2.92 -18.30 -5.67
CA PHE A 149 -3.91 -17.77 -4.73
C PHE A 149 -3.22 -16.94 -3.65
N TYR A 150 -3.98 -15.96 -3.16
CA TYR A 150 -3.57 -15.29 -1.93
C TYR A 150 -3.87 -16.22 -0.77
N ASP A 151 -2.85 -16.46 0.05
CA ASP A 151 -2.97 -17.18 1.31
C ASP A 151 -2.38 -16.33 2.43
N LEU A 152 -2.73 -16.67 3.67
CA LEU A 152 -2.26 -15.98 4.85
C LEU A 152 -0.93 -16.55 5.32
N TYR A 153 -0.01 -15.64 5.63
CA TYR A 153 1.30 -15.94 6.17
C TYR A 153 1.47 -15.16 7.48
N LEU A 154 2.09 -15.82 8.44
CA LEU A 154 2.45 -15.27 9.73
C LEU A 154 3.97 -15.10 9.80
N PHE A 155 4.42 -13.92 10.15
CA PHE A 155 5.82 -13.61 10.38
C PHE A 155 6.03 -13.23 11.84
N ASP A 156 6.89 -13.94 12.54
CA ASP A 156 7.27 -13.62 13.92
C ASP A 156 8.51 -12.70 13.90
N LEU A 157 8.37 -11.51 14.49
CA LEU A 157 9.39 -10.46 14.44
C LEU A 157 10.63 -10.77 15.29
N LYS A 158 10.48 -11.63 16.30
CA LYS A 158 11.58 -11.99 17.20
C LYS A 158 12.45 -13.10 16.61
N THR A 159 11.81 -14.08 15.99
CA THR A 159 12.47 -15.27 15.43
C THR A 159 12.76 -15.16 13.94
N GLU A 160 12.23 -14.12 13.28
CA GLU A 160 12.28 -13.91 11.83
C GLU A 160 11.71 -15.10 11.02
N LYS A 161 10.82 -15.88 11.65
CA LYS A 161 10.25 -17.07 11.04
C LYS A 161 8.93 -16.72 10.33
N GLU A 162 8.86 -17.08 9.05
CA GLU A 162 7.64 -17.10 8.26
C GLU A 162 6.95 -18.46 8.34
N THR A 163 5.64 -18.48 8.59
CA THR A 163 4.80 -19.68 8.61
C THR A 163 3.57 -19.46 7.75
N ARG A 164 3.30 -20.34 6.79
CA ARG A 164 2.06 -20.32 6.01
C ARG A 164 0.90 -20.80 6.89
N LEU A 165 -0.17 -20.02 6.99
CA LEU A 165 -1.35 -20.32 7.80
C LEU A 165 -2.52 -20.92 7.01
N SER A 166 -2.57 -20.67 5.70
CA SER A 166 -3.62 -21.20 4.83
C SER A 166 -3.04 -21.70 3.52
N GLU A 167 -3.72 -22.68 2.92
CA GLU A 167 -3.40 -23.19 1.60
C GLU A 167 -4.68 -23.31 0.77
N GLY A 168 -4.77 -22.50 -0.29
CA GLY A 168 -5.92 -22.48 -1.18
C GLY A 168 -7.15 -21.76 -0.62
N LEU A 169 -7.02 -21.05 0.51
CA LEU A 169 -8.15 -20.36 1.15
C LEU A 169 -8.58 -19.11 0.35
N ARG A 170 -7.69 -18.59 -0.50
CA ARG A 170 -7.92 -17.38 -1.30
C ARG A 170 -8.24 -16.19 -0.39
N ALA A 171 -7.48 -16.09 0.70
CA ALA A 171 -7.65 -15.14 1.78
C ALA A 171 -6.84 -13.87 1.55
N ARG A 172 -7.47 -12.72 1.79
CA ARG A 172 -6.90 -11.38 1.66
C ARG A 172 -7.36 -10.50 2.82
N ASP A 173 -6.77 -9.31 2.93
CA ASP A 173 -7.18 -8.28 3.88
C ASP A 173 -7.27 -8.76 5.34
N PRO A 174 -6.24 -9.45 5.88
CA PRO A 174 -6.30 -9.89 7.25
C PRO A 174 -6.22 -8.68 8.19
N SER A 175 -7.05 -8.72 9.23
CA SER A 175 -6.99 -7.80 10.35
C SER A 175 -6.93 -8.60 11.63
N TRP A 176 -5.84 -8.45 12.36
CA TRP A 176 -5.70 -9.01 13.69
C TRP A 176 -6.53 -8.20 14.68
N SER A 177 -7.20 -8.91 15.59
CA SER A 177 -7.80 -8.32 16.78
C SER A 177 -6.76 -7.52 17.58
N PRO A 178 -7.09 -6.29 18.00
CA PRO A 178 -6.25 -5.52 18.90
C PRO A 178 -6.37 -5.98 20.36
N ASP A 179 -7.31 -6.89 20.67
CA ASP A 179 -7.51 -7.45 22.01
C ASP A 179 -6.47 -8.54 22.30
N PRO A 180 -5.56 -8.36 23.27
CA PRO A 180 -4.57 -9.37 23.64
C PRO A 180 -5.20 -10.67 24.15
N GLU A 181 -6.39 -10.60 24.75
CA GLU A 181 -7.09 -11.76 25.32
C GLU A 181 -7.85 -12.56 24.25
N ASN A 182 -8.10 -11.95 23.09
CA ASN A 182 -8.77 -12.57 21.96
C ASN A 182 -7.99 -12.34 20.65
N PRO A 183 -6.94 -13.13 20.37
CA PRO A 183 -6.03 -12.94 19.23
C PRO A 183 -6.61 -13.46 17.89
N GLN A 184 -7.92 -13.29 17.70
CA GLN A 184 -8.61 -13.66 16.48
C GLN A 184 -8.18 -12.80 15.29
N ILE A 185 -8.28 -13.36 14.09
CA ILE A 185 -8.06 -12.65 12.83
C ILE A 185 -9.36 -12.66 12.04
N VAL A 186 -9.75 -11.52 11.49
CA VAL A 186 -10.74 -11.48 10.42
C VAL A 186 -10.03 -11.35 9.08
N ALA A 187 -10.48 -12.07 8.06
CA ALA A 187 -9.96 -11.96 6.70
C ALA A 187 -11.09 -12.07 5.67
N VAL A 188 -10.86 -11.54 4.46
CA VAL A 188 -11.76 -11.72 3.32
C VAL A 188 -11.35 -12.99 2.58
N ILE A 189 -12.24 -13.98 2.49
CA ILE A 189 -12.00 -15.20 1.72
C ILE A 189 -12.84 -15.20 0.45
N ASN A 190 -12.27 -15.70 -0.65
CA ASN A 190 -13.00 -15.87 -1.90
C ASN A 190 -13.36 -17.34 -2.12
N GLN A 191 -14.66 -17.64 -2.14
CA GLN A 191 -15.18 -18.98 -2.43
C GLN A 191 -16.28 -18.88 -3.49
N SER A 192 -16.16 -19.70 -4.53
CA SER A 192 -17.14 -19.77 -5.63
C SER A 192 -17.50 -18.43 -6.27
N GLY A 193 -16.53 -17.51 -6.35
CA GLY A 193 -16.73 -16.18 -6.94
C GLY A 193 -17.34 -15.14 -5.98
N THR A 194 -17.61 -15.50 -4.73
CA THR A 194 -18.11 -14.59 -3.69
C THR A 194 -17.04 -14.28 -2.64
N ASN A 195 -17.06 -13.06 -2.11
CA ASN A 195 -16.19 -12.65 -1.01
C ASN A 195 -16.97 -12.70 0.30
N ASN A 196 -16.43 -13.37 1.30
CA ASN A 196 -17.03 -13.50 2.62
C ASN A 196 -16.02 -13.12 3.70
N LEU A 197 -16.49 -12.62 4.83
CA LEU A 197 -15.66 -12.44 6.02
C LEU A 197 -15.53 -13.78 6.74
N ALA A 198 -14.29 -14.14 7.07
CA ALA A 198 -13.98 -15.31 7.88
C ALA A 198 -13.24 -14.89 9.13
N LEU A 199 -13.66 -15.44 10.26
CA LEU A 199 -12.96 -15.37 11.53
C LEU A 199 -12.02 -16.59 11.63
N ILE A 200 -10.74 -16.34 11.77
CA ILE A 200 -9.66 -17.33 11.80
C ILE A 200 -9.09 -17.34 13.21
N ASN A 201 -9.10 -18.50 13.84
CA ASN A 201 -8.46 -18.70 15.13
C ASN A 201 -7.05 -19.24 14.88
N LEU A 202 -6.02 -18.60 15.43
CA LEU A 202 -4.69 -19.18 15.37
C LEU A 202 -4.63 -20.42 16.28
N PRO A 203 -4.03 -21.53 15.82
CA PRO A 203 -3.81 -22.67 16.71
C PRO A 203 -2.93 -22.22 17.88
N SER A 204 -3.38 -22.51 19.10
CA SER A 204 -2.57 -22.29 20.30
C SER A 204 -1.24 -23.04 20.16
N PRO A 205 -0.12 -22.52 20.69
CA PRO A 205 1.18 -23.20 20.61
C PRO A 205 1.18 -24.65 21.14
N ASN A 206 0.19 -24.99 21.96
CA ASN A 206 0.03 -26.31 22.60
C ASN A 206 -1.05 -27.21 21.97
N SER A 207 -1.68 -26.82 20.86
CA SER A 207 -2.67 -27.69 20.20
C SER A 207 -2.00 -28.57 19.16
N SER A 208 -2.10 -29.90 19.33
CA SER A 208 -1.84 -30.86 18.26
C SER A 208 -2.77 -30.55 17.08
N ILE A 209 -2.17 -30.22 15.93
CA ILE A 209 -2.90 -29.90 14.70
C ILE A 209 -3.59 -31.18 14.22
N ASN A 210 -4.91 -31.26 14.39
CA ASN A 210 -5.73 -32.22 13.65
C ASN A 210 -5.96 -31.62 12.26
N GLU A 211 -5.35 -32.22 11.23
CA GLU A 211 -5.35 -31.74 9.84
C GLU A 211 -6.74 -31.67 9.17
N ASN A 212 -7.82 -32.07 9.86
CA ASN A 212 -9.14 -32.29 9.27
C ASN A 212 -10.28 -31.38 9.81
N GLN A 213 -9.99 -30.29 10.53
CA GLN A 213 -11.00 -29.28 10.87
C GLN A 213 -10.65 -27.91 10.27
N PRO A 214 -11.62 -27.18 9.69
CA PRO A 214 -11.35 -25.83 9.20
C PRO A 214 -11.02 -24.92 10.38
N THR A 215 -9.82 -24.34 10.37
CA THR A 215 -9.32 -23.39 11.39
C THR A 215 -10.04 -22.03 11.36
N TYR A 216 -11.19 -21.94 10.69
CA TYR A 216 -11.93 -20.72 10.45
C TYR A 216 -13.44 -20.93 10.45
N THR A 217 -14.16 -19.90 10.85
CA THR A 217 -15.63 -19.81 10.84
C THR A 217 -16.06 -18.63 9.98
N LEU A 218 -17.04 -18.83 9.12
CA LEU A 218 -17.65 -17.75 8.33
C LEU A 218 -18.46 -16.83 9.25
N ILE A 219 -18.33 -15.52 9.05
CA ILE A 219 -19.19 -14.53 9.71
C ILE A 219 -20.41 -14.36 8.78
N THR A 220 -21.53 -14.94 9.15
CA THR A 220 -22.84 -14.76 8.50
C THR A 220 -23.58 -13.55 9.04
#